data_AF-A0A2T3B9C0-F1
#
_entry.id   AF-A0A2T3B9C0-F1
#
_cell.length_a   1.000
_cell.length_b   1.000
_cell.length_c   1.000
_cell.angle_alpha   90.00
_cell.angle_beta   90.00
_cell.angle_gamma   90.00
#
_symmetry.space_group_name_H-M   'P 1'
#
loop_
_entity.id
_entity.type
_entity.pdbx_description
1 polymer ?
#
loop_
_entity_poly.entity_id
_entity_poly.type
_entity_poly.pdbx_seq_one_letter_code
_entity_poly.pdbx_strand_id
1 'polypeptide(L)' 'RPNKKLLDYYLSPFKVTYVTLNRLAYKLKLPLVFKIYSIFYMSLLELYYYRAG' A
#
# COMPACT_ATOMS: atom_id res chain seq x y z
N ARG A 1 18.66 -3.49 -14.32
CA ARG A 1 17.40 -3.81 -13.61
C ARG A 1 16.89 -2.53 -12.98
N PRO A 2 15.71 -1.99 -13.34
CA PRO A 2 15.30 -0.71 -12.78
C PRO A 2 14.99 -0.89 -11.29
N ASN A 3 15.79 -0.23 -10.46
CA ASN A 3 15.54 -0.02 -9.03
C ASN A 3 14.31 0.88 -8.89
N LYS A 4 13.10 0.35 -9.11
CA LYS A 4 11.87 1.03 -8.69
C LYS A 4 11.89 1.06 -7.17
N LYS A 5 12.31 2.21 -6.63
CA LYS A 5 12.30 2.47 -5.20
C LYS A 5 10.86 2.28 -4.71
N LEU A 6 10.71 1.62 -3.57
CA LEU A 6 9.42 1.29 -2.96
C LEU A 6 8.45 2.50 -2.83
N LEU A 7 8.99 3.71 -2.87
CA LEU A 7 8.30 5.00 -2.88
C LEU A 7 7.30 5.19 -4.04
N ASP A 8 7.42 4.43 -5.12
CA ASP A 8 6.55 4.53 -6.30
C ASP A 8 5.40 3.51 -6.30
N TYR A 9 5.25 2.68 -5.25
CA TYR A 9 4.12 1.76 -5.15
C TYR A 9 2.88 2.50 -4.62
N TYR A 10 1.92 2.71 -5.51
CA TYR A 10 0.59 3.15 -5.16
C TYR A 10 -0.32 1.93 -5.04
N LEU A 11 -0.97 1.80 -3.89
CA LEU A 11 -2.17 0.99 -3.75
C LEU A 11 -3.34 1.95 -3.86
N SER A 12 -3.67 2.32 -5.09
CA SER A 12 -4.70 3.32 -5.41
C SER A 12 -5.94 3.14 -4.52
N PRO A 13 -6.44 4.18 -3.83
CA PRO A 13 -6.04 5.60 -3.92
C PRO A 13 -4.90 6.01 -2.96
N PHE A 14 -4.31 5.07 -2.21
CA PHE A 14 -3.38 5.36 -1.12
C PHE A 14 -1.91 5.16 -1.51
N LYS A 15 -1.06 6.05 -1.01
CA LYS A 15 0.40 5.94 -1.16
C LYS A 15 0.97 5.00 -0.10
N VAL A 16 1.83 4.06 -0.52
CA VAL A 16 2.63 3.26 0.40
C VAL A 16 3.78 4.13 0.94
N THR A 17 3.87 4.22 2.27
CA THR A 17 4.91 4.99 2.97
C THR A 17 6.04 4.11 3.47
N TYR A 18 5.74 2.85 3.79
CA TYR A 18 6.70 1.89 4.32
C TYR A 18 6.27 0.46 4.01
N VAL A 19 7.25 -0.40 3.74
CA VAL A 19 7.07 -1.85 3.74
C VAL A 19 7.71 -2.38 4.99
N THR A 20 6.93 -3.13 5.77
CA THR A 20 7.42 -3.81 6.97
C THR A 20 8.64 -4.68 6.69
N LEU A 21 9.49 -4.88 7.69
CA LEU A 21 10.77 -5.59 7.57
C LEU A 21 10.63 -6.96 6.88
N ASN A 22 9.53 -7.66 7.14
CA ASN A 22 9.24 -8.99 6.60
C ASN A 22 8.52 -8.95 5.23
N ARG A 23 8.27 -7.76 4.67
CA ARG A 23 7.57 -7.55 3.39
C ARG A 23 6.17 -8.19 3.34
N LEU A 24 5.49 -8.32 4.48
CA LEU A 24 4.14 -8.90 4.57
C LEU A 24 3.04 -7.84 4.73
N ALA A 25 3.41 -6.62 5.10
CA ALA A 25 2.47 -5.52 5.31
C ALA A 25 3.00 -4.18 4.79
N TYR A 26 2.07 -3.35 4.34
CA TYR A 26 2.28 -1.98 3.91
C TYR A 26 1.76 -1.01 4.96
N LYS A 27 2.48 0.09 5.15
CA LYS A 27 1.96 1.28 5.83
C LYS A 27 1.46 2.27 4.79
N LEU A 28 0.19 2.61 4.84
CA LEU A 28 -0.46 3.54 3.91
C LEU A 28 -0.55 4.95 4.51
N LYS A 29 -0.41 5.98 3.66
CA LYS A 29 -0.78 7.34 4.06
C LYS A 29 -2.30 7.49 3.94
N LEU A 30 -2.99 7.43 5.07
CA LEU A 30 -4.44 7.62 5.14
C LEU A 30 -4.79 9.09 5.42
N PRO A 31 -5.89 9.61 4.85
CA PRO A 31 -6.52 10.84 5.32
C PRO A 31 -6.89 10.77 6.81
N LEU A 32 -6.79 11.90 7.52
CA LEU A 32 -7.09 12.00 8.96
C LEU A 32 -8.55 11.68 9.31
N VAL A 33 -9.45 11.66 8.31
CA VAL A 33 -10.86 11.28 8.46
C VAL A 33 -10.99 9.80 8.87
N PHE A 34 -10.05 8.95 8.47
CA PHE A 34 -10.08 7.54 8.80
C PHE A 34 -9.52 7.28 10.21
N LYS A 35 -10.37 6.77 11.10
CA LYS A 35 -9.99 6.34 12.46
C LYS A 35 -9.59 4.86 12.51
N ILE A 36 -8.73 4.43 11.60
CA ILE A 36 -8.26 3.04 11.49
C ILE A 36 -6.73 2.98 11.48
N TYR A 37 -6.19 1.79 11.72
CA TYR A 37 -4.75 1.57 11.61
C TYR A 37 -4.27 1.77 10.17
N SER A 38 -3.09 2.38 10.02
CA SER A 38 -2.46 2.63 8.71
C SER A 38 -1.64 1.45 8.18
N ILE A 39 -1.57 0.33 8.91
CA ILE A 39 -0.81 -0.86 8.54
C ILE A 39 -1.76 -1.94 8.06
N PHE A 40 -1.53 -2.44 6.85
CA PHE A 40 -2.36 -3.45 6.20
C PHE A 40 -1.49 -4.60 5.69
N TYR A 41 -1.90 -5.83 5.99
CA TYR A 41 -1.26 -7.02 5.42
C TYR A 41 -1.55 -7.11 3.93
N MET A 42 -0.56 -7.54 3.14
CA MET A 42 -0.70 -7.66 1.68
C MET A 42 -1.82 -8.62 1.27
N SER A 43 -2.07 -9.66 2.06
CA SER A 43 -3.14 -10.64 1.83
C SER A 43 -4.55 -10.04 1.94
N LEU A 44 -4.70 -8.89 2.60
CA LEU A 44 -5.98 -8.19 2.76
C LEU A 44 -6.20 -7.12 1.69
N LEU A 45 -5.22 -6.89 0.80
CA LEU A 45 -5.23 -5.81 -0.17
C LEU A 45 -5.43 -6.41 -1.57
N GLU A 46 -6.36 -5.83 -2.33
CA GLU A 46 -6.61 -6.20 -3.71
C GLU A 46 -5.97 -5.16 -4.64
N LEU A 47 -5.35 -5.61 -5.73
CA LEU A 47 -4.77 -4.72 -6.74
C LEU A 47 -5.90 -3.99 -7.49
N TYR A 48 -5.93 -2.67 -7.37
CA TYR A 48 -6.95 -1.80 -7.99
C TYR A 48 -7.13 -2.03 -9.50
N TYR A 49 -6.06 -2.34 -10.22
CA TYR A 49 -6.11 -2.58 -11.67
C TYR A 49 -6.87 -3.85 -12.08
N TYR A 50 -7.12 -4.78 -11.17
CA TYR A 50 -7.75 -6.06 -11.50
C TYR A 50 -9.29 -5.97 -11.61
N ARG A 51 -9.90 -4.84 -11.22
CA ARG A 51 -11.36 -4.63 -11.25
C ARG A 51 -11.84 -3.59 -12.27
N ALA A 52 -10.96 -3.10 -13.13
CA ALA A 52 -11.31 -2.21 -14.25
C ALA A 52 -11.56 -3.02 -15.55
N GLY A 53 -12.21 -4.18 -15.42
CA GLY A 53 -12.64 -5.05 -16.52
C GLY A 53 -14.09 -5.46 -16.34
#